data_AF-A0AAJ6G234-F1
#
_entry.id   AF-A0AAJ6G234-F1
#
_cell.length_a   1.000
_cell.length_b   1.000
_cell.length_c   1.000
_cell.angle_alpha   90.00
_cell.angle_beta   90.00
_cell.angle_gamma   90.00
#
_symmetry.space_group_name_H-M   'P 1'
#
loop_
_entity.id
_entity.type
_entity.pdbx_description
1 polymer ?
#
loop_
_entity_poly.entity_id
_entity_poly.type
_entity_poly.pdbx_seq_one_letter_code
_entity_poly.pdbx_strand_id
1 'polypeptide(L)'
;MFYTVAGAINTAFILLSLVGVWAQLRKVWQRRASATAGAVATDILSLNQFTVGFLAYLSFFVYGYSIQPFNHFIVWPRLLASVLMLLILREIWTDRRSRAATASLVVACVALLCALLGLVWGQRHVDEGRVLASAMIVAVTALLAQGYAHQILLIWRSGRTGAVSLRMSQLILLMDISTIVFAFAMGLRLGWPLLLLAVVSGSTKLIILWLFRWERRSALAETAKRRDERGGVAINEM
;
A
#
# COMPACT_ATOMS: atom_id res chain seq x y z
N MET A 1 15.45 6.86 23.93
CA MET A 1 15.26 5.40 23.85
C MET A 1 13.92 5.02 23.21
N PHE A 2 12.78 5.58 23.64
CA PHE A 2 11.48 5.27 23.02
C PHE A 2 11.42 5.62 21.52
N TYR A 3 11.90 6.82 21.13
CA TYR A 3 11.97 7.25 19.73
C TYR A 3 12.75 6.30 18.82
N THR A 4 13.93 5.85 19.26
CA THR A 4 14.79 4.94 18.49
C THR A 4 14.16 3.55 18.36
N VAL A 5 13.51 3.05 19.42
CA VAL A 5 12.81 1.76 19.39
C VAL A 5 11.58 1.84 18.47
N ALA A 6 10.76 2.88 18.60
CA ALA A 6 9.60 3.08 17.74
C ALA A 6 10.00 3.24 16.26
N GLY A 7 11.08 3.98 15.99
CA GLY A 7 11.65 4.15 14.65
C GLY A 7 12.18 2.84 14.06
N ALA A 8 12.88 2.03 14.85
CA ALA A 8 13.37 0.72 14.43
C ALA A 8 12.23 -0.26 14.15
N ILE A 9 11.20 -0.31 15.00
CA ILE A 9 10.01 -1.15 14.80
C ILE A 9 9.27 -0.73 13.53
N ASN A 10 9.04 0.57 13.33
CA ASN A 10 8.40 1.08 12.12
C ASN A 10 9.21 0.75 10.87
N THR A 11 10.53 0.91 10.94
CA THR A 11 11.45 0.51 9.85
C THR A 11 11.32 -0.98 9.54
N ALA A 12 11.34 -1.84 10.56
CA ALA A 12 11.22 -3.29 10.40
C ALA A 12 9.90 -3.67 9.73
N PHE A 13 8.78 -3.05 10.11
CA PHE A 13 7.48 -3.31 9.46
C PHE A 13 7.43 -2.80 8.02
N ILE A 14 8.04 -1.65 7.71
CA ILE A 14 8.17 -1.18 6.33
C ILE A 14 8.98 -2.19 5.51
N LEU A 15 10.12 -2.65 6.02
CA LEU A 15 10.96 -3.67 5.36
C LEU A 15 10.21 -5.01 5.19
N LEU A 16 9.43 -5.42 6.17
CA LEU A 16 8.59 -6.61 6.06
C LEU A 16 7.50 -6.45 5.00
N SER A 17 6.88 -5.27 4.90
CA SER A 17 5.89 -4.95 3.87
C SER A 17 6.52 -5.00 2.47
N LEU A 18 7.75 -4.49 2.33
CA LEU A 18 8.58 -4.54 1.13
C LEU A 18 8.83 -5.99 0.69
N VAL A 19 9.16 -6.90 1.61
CA VAL A 19 9.30 -8.34 1.32
C VAL A 19 7.99 -8.93 0.79
N GLY A 20 6.86 -8.51 1.36
CA GLY A 20 5.54 -8.89 0.84
C GLY A 20 5.34 -8.45 -0.60
N VAL A 21 5.58 -7.18 -0.89
CA VAL A 21 5.45 -6.59 -2.24
C VAL A 21 6.42 -7.28 -3.23
N TRP A 22 7.64 -7.56 -2.81
CA TRP A 22 8.61 -8.33 -3.60
C TRP A 22 8.12 -9.74 -3.91
N ALA A 23 7.51 -10.44 -2.93
CA ALA A 23 6.93 -11.75 -3.15
C ALA A 23 5.76 -11.71 -4.15
N GLN A 24 4.99 -10.61 -4.19
CA GLN A 24 3.96 -10.41 -5.23
C GLN A 24 4.60 -10.24 -6.61
N LEU A 25 5.64 -9.42 -6.72
CA LEU A 25 6.38 -9.22 -7.97
C LEU A 25 6.98 -10.54 -8.49
N ARG A 26 7.59 -11.34 -7.61
CA ARG A 26 8.14 -12.66 -7.97
C ARG A 26 7.06 -13.60 -8.52
N LYS A 27 5.86 -13.58 -7.93
CA LYS A 27 4.72 -14.37 -8.45
C LYS A 27 4.27 -13.90 -9.83
N VAL A 28 4.32 -12.60 -10.11
CA VAL A 28 4.06 -12.06 -11.45
C VAL A 28 5.08 -12.57 -12.45
N TRP A 29 6.37 -12.51 -12.12
CA TRP A 29 7.44 -13.03 -12.98
C TRP A 29 7.31 -14.54 -13.22
N GLN A 30 6.98 -15.32 -12.19
CA GLN A 30 6.76 -16.76 -12.33
C GLN A 30 5.56 -17.07 -13.25
N ARG A 31 4.46 -16.33 -13.12
CA ARG A 31 3.30 -16.49 -14.01
C ARG A 31 3.63 -16.11 -15.45
N ARG A 32 4.45 -15.07 -15.66
CA ARG A 32 4.92 -14.66 -16.99
C ARG A 32 5.83 -15.73 -17.62
N ALA A 33 6.71 -16.35 -16.84
CA ALA A 33 7.58 -17.42 -17.31
C ALA A 33 6.82 -18.72 -17.65
N SER A 34 5.66 -18.95 -17.03
CA SER A 34 4.81 -20.12 -17.27
C SER A 34 3.62 -19.85 -18.20
N ALA A 35 3.37 -18.59 -18.58
CA ALA A 35 2.26 -18.24 -19.46
C ALA A 35 2.63 -18.47 -20.93
N THR A 36 1.81 -19.27 -21.62
CA THR A 36 1.75 -19.34 -23.07
C THR A 36 1.50 -17.94 -23.65
N ALA A 37 2.17 -17.62 -24.76
CA ALA A 37 2.17 -16.31 -25.41
C ALA A 37 0.75 -15.75 -25.58
N GLY A 38 0.38 -14.75 -24.77
CA GLY A 38 -0.90 -14.02 -24.92
C GLY A 38 -1.66 -13.66 -23.63
N ALA A 39 -1.34 -14.26 -22.48
CA ALA A 39 -2.02 -13.90 -21.22
C ALA A 39 -1.32 -12.72 -20.52
N VAL A 40 -2.02 -11.61 -20.31
CA VAL A 40 -1.53 -10.42 -19.59
C VAL A 40 -1.38 -10.77 -18.10
N ALA A 41 -0.18 -11.19 -17.69
CA ALA A 41 0.11 -11.65 -16.34
C ALA A 41 -0.13 -10.56 -15.28
N THR A 42 -0.11 -9.29 -15.69
CA THR A 42 -0.33 -8.14 -14.81
C THR A 42 -1.78 -7.70 -14.65
N ASP A 43 -2.78 -8.29 -15.31
CA ASP A 43 -4.18 -7.76 -15.31
C ASP A 43 -4.80 -7.59 -13.91
N ILE A 44 -4.37 -8.39 -12.95
CA ILE A 44 -4.85 -8.33 -11.55
C ILE A 44 -4.23 -7.13 -10.79
N LEU A 45 -3.10 -6.58 -11.24
CA LEU A 45 -2.44 -5.46 -10.59
C LEU A 45 -3.08 -4.13 -11.00
N SER A 46 -3.56 -3.38 -10.01
CA SER A 46 -4.12 -2.05 -10.24
C SER A 46 -3.00 -1.02 -10.44
N LEU A 47 -2.81 -0.57 -11.68
CA LEU A 47 -1.87 0.50 -12.03
C LEU A 47 -2.05 1.72 -11.12
N ASN A 48 -3.29 2.10 -10.83
CA ASN A 48 -3.61 3.22 -9.97
C ASN A 48 -3.14 2.98 -8.52
N GLN A 49 -3.38 1.78 -7.97
CA GLN A 49 -2.95 1.44 -6.62
C GLN A 49 -1.42 1.48 -6.46
N PHE A 50 -0.67 1.00 -7.45
CA PHE A 50 0.79 1.07 -7.45
C PHE A 50 1.31 2.49 -7.65
N THR A 51 0.68 3.29 -8.51
CA THR A 51 1.06 4.69 -8.73
C THR A 51 0.84 5.54 -7.47
N VAL A 52 -0.33 5.40 -6.84
CA VAL A 52 -0.66 6.11 -5.60
C VAL A 52 0.23 5.62 -4.44
N GLY A 53 0.49 4.32 -4.36
CA GLY A 53 1.43 3.74 -3.37
C GLY A 53 2.85 4.27 -3.55
N PHE A 54 3.33 4.38 -4.80
CA PHE A 54 4.61 5.01 -5.12
C PHE A 54 4.67 6.47 -4.63
N LEU A 55 3.66 7.27 -4.97
CA LEU A 55 3.60 8.68 -4.56
C LEU A 55 3.57 8.84 -3.03
N ALA A 56 2.95 7.90 -2.32
CA ALA A 56 2.93 7.89 -0.86
C ALA A 56 4.32 7.68 -0.29
N TYR A 57 5.01 6.60 -0.69
CA TYR A 57 6.38 6.34 -0.24
C TYR A 57 7.33 7.48 -0.60
N LEU A 58 7.19 8.05 -1.79
CA LEU A 58 7.99 9.18 -2.22
C LEU A 58 7.74 10.45 -1.38
N SER A 59 6.47 10.80 -1.12
CA SER A 59 6.12 11.97 -0.31
C SER A 59 6.67 11.87 1.11
N PHE A 60 6.63 10.67 1.68
CA PHE A 60 7.23 10.43 2.99
C PHE A 60 8.76 10.42 2.99
N PHE A 61 9.39 9.96 1.92
CA PHE A 61 10.84 10.09 1.74
C PHE A 61 11.23 11.58 1.74
N VAL A 62 10.52 12.40 0.94
CA VAL A 62 10.71 13.86 0.89
C VAL A 62 10.50 14.49 2.26
N TYR A 63 9.44 14.09 2.96
CA TYR A 63 9.18 14.57 4.31
C TYR A 63 10.29 14.19 5.30
N GLY A 64 10.77 12.96 5.27
CA GLY A 64 11.76 12.44 6.21
C GLY A 64 13.11 13.17 6.14
N TYR A 65 13.50 13.66 4.96
CA TYR A 65 14.71 14.48 4.82
C TYR A 65 14.45 15.98 5.02
N SER A 66 13.21 16.43 4.87
CA SER A 66 12.83 17.85 5.04
C SER A 66 12.63 18.24 6.51
N ILE A 67 12.42 17.27 7.40
CA ILE A 67 12.36 17.52 8.85
C ILE A 67 13.77 17.58 9.46
N GLN A 68 13.97 18.50 10.40
CA GLN A 68 15.14 18.51 11.28
C GLN A 68 14.79 17.98 12.68
N PRO A 69 15.62 17.09 13.25
CA PRO A 69 16.81 16.48 12.66
C PRO A 69 16.45 15.43 11.58
N PHE A 70 17.39 15.20 10.65
CA PHE A 70 17.22 14.24 9.55
C PHE A 70 16.79 12.86 10.07
N ASN A 71 15.67 12.33 9.55
CA ASN A 71 15.07 11.13 10.10
C ASN A 71 15.41 9.88 9.28
N HIS A 72 16.54 9.26 9.59
CA HIS A 72 17.02 8.05 8.91
C HIS A 72 16.03 6.87 8.94
N PHE A 73 15.18 6.77 9.97
CA PHE A 73 14.17 5.70 10.10
C PHE A 73 13.01 5.85 9.11
N ILE A 74 12.82 7.03 8.53
CA ILE A 74 11.79 7.29 7.52
C ILE A 74 12.39 7.25 6.13
N VAL A 75 13.53 7.91 5.94
CA VAL A 75 14.08 8.20 4.62
C VAL A 75 14.48 6.92 3.88
N TRP A 76 15.38 6.12 4.46
CA TRP A 76 15.95 4.96 3.76
C TRP A 76 14.94 3.86 3.43
N PRO A 77 14.08 3.42 4.38
CA PRO A 77 13.11 2.36 4.10
C PRO A 77 12.13 2.77 3.01
N ARG A 78 11.77 4.05 2.96
CA ARG A 78 10.78 4.57 2.01
C ARG A 78 11.38 4.90 0.66
N LEU A 79 12.65 5.30 0.59
CA LEU A 79 13.38 5.35 -0.66
C LEU A 79 13.41 3.96 -1.30
N LEU A 80 13.80 2.93 -0.54
CA LEU A 80 13.79 1.55 -1.02
C LEU A 80 12.40 1.10 -1.49
N ALA A 81 11.35 1.45 -0.74
CA ALA A 81 9.97 1.17 -1.13
C ALA A 81 9.56 1.89 -2.43
N SER A 82 9.92 3.17 -2.60
CA SER A 82 9.62 3.92 -3.82
C SER A 82 10.34 3.33 -5.04
N VAL A 83 11.59 2.90 -4.90
CA VAL A 83 12.34 2.21 -5.97
C VAL A 83 11.68 0.87 -6.31
N LEU A 84 11.27 0.09 -5.30
CA LEU A 84 10.56 -1.17 -5.56
C LEU A 84 9.23 -0.95 -6.28
N MET A 85 8.44 0.06 -5.87
CA MET A 85 7.19 0.40 -6.55
C MET A 85 7.44 0.86 -8.00
N LEU A 86 8.51 1.60 -8.25
CA LEU A 86 8.92 1.99 -9.60
C LEU A 86 9.25 0.77 -10.48
N LEU A 87 9.95 -0.24 -9.92
CA LEU A 87 10.22 -1.49 -10.64
C LEU A 87 8.93 -2.24 -11.01
N ILE A 88 7.92 -2.24 -10.13
CA ILE A 88 6.60 -2.82 -10.42
C ILE A 88 5.91 -2.05 -11.53
N LEU A 89 5.91 -0.71 -11.48
CA LEU A 89 5.35 0.13 -12.55
C LEU A 89 6.05 -0.12 -13.89
N ARG A 90 7.37 -0.33 -13.87
CA ARG A 90 8.13 -0.71 -15.07
C ARG A 90 7.66 -2.05 -15.63
N GLU A 91 7.45 -3.05 -14.78
CA GLU A 91 6.97 -4.37 -15.23
C GLU A 91 5.56 -4.27 -15.82
N ILE A 92 4.65 -3.52 -15.17
CA ILE A 92 3.30 -3.26 -15.69
C ILE A 92 3.35 -2.55 -17.04
N TRP A 93 4.25 -1.58 -17.21
CA TRP A 93 4.45 -0.89 -18.47
C TRP A 93 4.97 -1.82 -19.57
N THR A 94 5.93 -2.69 -19.26
CA THR A 94 6.45 -3.66 -20.25
C THR A 94 5.40 -4.66 -20.71
N ASP A 95 4.44 -5.01 -19.84
CA ASP A 95 3.38 -5.98 -20.13
C ASP A 95 2.20 -5.34 -20.90
N ARG A 96 1.74 -4.15 -20.47
CA ARG A 96 0.52 -3.53 -21.03
C ARG A 96 0.78 -2.52 -22.16
N ARG A 97 1.96 -1.89 -22.21
CA ARG A 97 2.33 -0.78 -23.11
C ARG A 97 1.23 0.28 -23.35
N SER A 98 0.35 0.52 -22.36
CA SER A 98 -0.76 1.46 -22.49
C SER A 98 -0.29 2.90 -22.28
N ARG A 99 -1.05 3.87 -22.83
CA ARG A 99 -0.77 5.30 -22.62
C ARG A 99 -0.79 5.67 -21.12
N ALA A 100 -1.72 5.10 -20.36
CA ALA A 100 -1.81 5.28 -18.91
C ALA A 100 -0.58 4.72 -18.17
N ALA A 101 -0.14 3.50 -18.51
CA ALA A 101 1.05 2.91 -17.87
C ALA A 101 2.33 3.71 -18.19
N THR A 102 2.43 4.24 -19.41
CA THR A 102 3.56 5.08 -19.83
C THR A 102 3.55 6.41 -19.06
N ALA A 103 2.40 7.07 -18.97
CA ALA A 103 2.26 8.31 -18.21
C ALA A 103 2.61 8.11 -16.72
N SER A 104 2.07 7.07 -16.08
CA SER A 104 2.39 6.72 -14.69
C SER A 104 3.88 6.48 -14.47
N LEU A 105 4.55 5.75 -15.38
CA LEU A 105 5.98 5.47 -15.27
C LEU A 105 6.81 6.75 -15.44
N VAL A 106 6.50 7.59 -16.43
CA VAL A 106 7.20 8.86 -16.66
C VAL A 106 7.05 9.78 -15.46
N VAL A 107 5.82 9.95 -14.95
CA VAL A 107 5.56 10.75 -13.75
C VAL A 107 6.33 10.21 -12.55
N ALA A 108 6.37 8.88 -12.36
CA ALA A 108 7.10 8.27 -11.26
C ALA A 108 8.62 8.49 -11.37
N CYS A 109 9.20 8.33 -12.56
CA CYS A 109 10.61 8.59 -12.81
C CYS A 109 10.98 10.05 -12.55
N VAL A 110 10.22 11.00 -13.12
CA VAL A 110 10.45 12.43 -12.94
C VAL A 110 10.34 12.81 -11.46
N ALA A 111 9.29 12.34 -10.78
CA ALA A 111 9.09 12.62 -9.36
C ALA A 111 10.23 12.06 -8.49
N LEU A 112 10.71 10.84 -8.78
CA LEU A 112 11.84 10.25 -8.05
C LEU A 112 13.13 11.05 -8.26
N LEU A 113 13.42 11.46 -9.50
CA LEU A 113 14.58 12.29 -9.80
C LEU A 113 14.49 13.65 -9.08
N CYS A 114 13.34 14.33 -9.15
CA CYS A 114 13.12 15.57 -8.41
C CYS A 114 13.32 15.39 -6.90
N ALA A 115 12.84 14.29 -6.32
CA ALA A 115 12.99 14.02 -4.89
C ALA A 115 14.46 13.76 -4.49
N LEU A 116 15.24 13.07 -5.34
CA LEU A 116 16.67 12.83 -5.13
C LEU A 116 17.49 14.11 -5.27
N LEU A 117 17.17 14.95 -6.27
CA LEU A 117 17.76 16.29 -6.41
C LEU A 117 17.43 17.17 -5.19
N GLY A 118 16.19 17.09 -4.70
CA GLY A 118 15.76 17.77 -3.48
C GLY A 118 16.53 17.33 -2.23
N LEU A 119 16.91 16.04 -2.13
CA LEU A 119 17.76 15.55 -1.04
C LEU A 119 19.17 16.18 -1.08
N VAL A 120 19.75 16.36 -2.28
CA VAL A 120 21.11 16.92 -2.45
C VAL A 120 21.12 18.44 -2.24
N TRP A 121 20.06 19.16 -2.68
CA TRP A 121 19.96 20.63 -2.55
C TRP A 121 19.24 21.13 -1.29
N GLY A 122 18.54 20.24 -0.57
CA GLY A 122 17.60 20.59 0.52
C GLY A 122 18.20 21.22 1.77
N GLN A 123 19.53 21.28 1.89
CA GLN A 123 20.22 21.92 3.02
C GLN A 123 19.97 23.45 3.12
N ARG A 124 19.40 24.11 2.10
CA ARG A 124 19.20 25.57 2.09
C ARG A 124 17.79 26.08 2.45
N HIS A 125 16.73 25.27 2.36
CA HIS A 125 15.32 25.72 2.52
C HIS A 125 14.49 24.72 3.35
N VAL A 126 14.87 24.53 4.62
CA VAL A 126 14.31 23.49 5.50
C VAL A 126 12.83 23.74 5.83
N ASP A 127 12.44 24.97 6.15
CA ASP A 127 11.06 25.26 6.57
C ASP A 127 10.06 25.22 5.40
N GLU A 128 10.43 25.73 4.23
CA GLU A 128 9.59 25.67 3.02
C GLU A 128 9.46 24.22 2.51
N GLY A 129 10.55 23.44 2.57
CA GLY A 129 10.54 22.01 2.23
C GLY A 129 9.59 21.21 3.11
N ARG A 130 9.54 21.51 4.41
CA ARG A 130 8.58 20.87 5.33
C ARG A 130 7.13 21.14 4.93
N VAL A 131 6.77 22.39 4.65
CA VAL A 131 5.39 22.75 4.27
C VAL A 131 4.99 22.06 2.96
N LEU A 132 5.86 22.10 1.96
CA LEU A 132 5.62 21.45 0.67
C LEU A 132 5.46 19.93 0.84
N ALA A 133 6.33 19.29 1.61
CA ALA A 133 6.27 17.85 1.87
C ALA A 133 5.01 17.45 2.65
N SER A 134 4.59 18.24 3.64
CA SER A 134 3.33 18.04 4.35
C SER A 134 2.12 18.16 3.41
N ALA A 135 2.10 19.17 2.54
CA ALA A 135 1.03 19.33 1.55
C ALA A 135 0.97 18.15 0.56
N MET A 136 2.13 17.66 0.11
CA MET A 136 2.22 16.44 -0.71
C MET A 136 1.64 15.22 0.01
N ILE A 137 1.98 15.02 1.29
CA ILE A 137 1.44 13.91 2.10
C ILE A 137 -0.09 14.01 2.18
N VAL A 138 -0.65 15.20 2.43
CA VAL A 138 -2.10 15.40 2.49
C VAL A 138 -2.76 15.08 1.14
N ALA A 139 -2.21 15.59 0.03
CA ALA A 139 -2.72 15.32 -1.31
C ALA A 139 -2.70 13.82 -1.63
N VAL A 140 -1.59 13.13 -1.32
CA VAL A 140 -1.49 11.69 -1.55
C VAL A 140 -2.39 10.89 -0.60
N THR A 141 -2.61 11.37 0.62
CA THR A 141 -3.59 10.75 1.53
C THR A 141 -4.99 10.77 0.94
N ALA A 142 -5.38 11.87 0.29
CA ALA A 142 -6.66 11.95 -0.42
C ALA A 142 -6.71 10.98 -1.61
N LEU A 143 -5.64 10.87 -2.41
CA LEU A 143 -5.55 9.91 -3.50
C LEU A 143 -5.61 8.45 -3.00
N LEU A 144 -4.96 8.15 -1.86
CA LEU A 144 -5.04 6.83 -1.22
C LEU A 144 -6.47 6.52 -0.76
N ALA A 145 -7.13 7.47 -0.08
CA ALA A 145 -8.50 7.33 0.35
C ALA A 145 -9.43 7.05 -0.84
N GLN A 146 -9.27 7.81 -1.94
CA GLN A 146 -10.03 7.61 -3.17
C GLN A 146 -9.76 6.23 -3.80
N GLY A 147 -8.49 5.82 -3.92
CA GLY A 147 -8.10 4.52 -4.47
C GLY A 147 -8.65 3.34 -3.66
N TYR A 148 -8.63 3.45 -2.33
CA TYR A 148 -9.17 2.40 -1.48
C TYR A 148 -10.70 2.41 -1.41
N ALA A 149 -11.37 3.56 -1.42
CA ALA A 149 -12.83 3.64 -1.49
C ALA A 149 -13.34 2.95 -2.76
N HIS A 150 -12.66 3.18 -3.89
CA HIS A 150 -12.95 2.49 -5.13
C HIS A 150 -12.75 0.96 -5.02
N GLN A 151 -11.68 0.53 -4.34
CA GLN A 151 -11.42 -0.89 -4.09
C GLN A 151 -12.49 -1.53 -3.20
N ILE A 152 -12.93 -0.85 -2.14
CA ILE A 152 -14.01 -1.31 -1.26
C ILE A 152 -15.32 -1.43 -2.03
N LEU A 153 -15.67 -0.42 -2.84
CA LEU A 153 -16.87 -0.45 -3.66
C LEU A 153 -16.87 -1.60 -4.66
N LEU A 154 -15.73 -1.88 -5.29
CA LEU A 154 -15.56 -3.03 -6.19
C LEU A 154 -15.74 -4.36 -5.47
N ILE A 155 -15.18 -4.52 -4.27
CA ILE A 155 -15.38 -5.75 -3.46
C ILE A 155 -16.85 -5.89 -3.11
N TRP A 156 -17.48 -4.83 -2.62
CA TRP A 156 -18.89 -4.84 -2.24
C TRP A 156 -19.82 -5.20 -3.41
N ARG A 157 -19.55 -4.68 -4.61
CA ARG A 157 -20.35 -4.96 -5.82
C ARG A 157 -20.07 -6.33 -6.44
N SER A 158 -18.84 -6.85 -6.32
CA SER A 158 -18.44 -8.09 -6.98
C SER A 158 -18.65 -9.33 -6.10
N GLY A 159 -18.76 -9.19 -4.77
CA GLY A 159 -18.89 -10.29 -3.81
C GLY A 159 -17.74 -11.30 -3.87
N ARG A 160 -16.64 -10.94 -4.55
CA ARG A 160 -15.47 -11.78 -4.75
C ARG A 160 -14.28 -11.07 -4.11
N THR A 161 -14.02 -11.44 -2.87
CA THR A 161 -12.81 -11.06 -2.12
C THR A 161 -11.49 -11.57 -2.74
N GLY A 162 -11.54 -12.35 -3.83
CA GLY A 162 -10.39 -13.07 -4.41
C GLY A 162 -9.20 -12.21 -4.85
N ALA A 163 -9.37 -10.91 -5.08
CA ALA A 163 -8.27 -10.02 -5.47
C ALA A 163 -7.47 -9.44 -4.28
N VAL A 164 -8.01 -9.46 -3.06
CA VAL A 164 -7.35 -8.85 -1.89
C VAL A 164 -6.82 -9.92 -0.95
N SER A 165 -5.50 -9.94 -0.74
CA SER A 165 -4.89 -10.89 0.19
C SER A 165 -5.04 -10.40 1.63
N LEU A 166 -5.72 -11.19 2.46
CA LEU A 166 -5.93 -10.92 3.89
C LEU A 166 -4.61 -10.64 4.61
N ARG A 167 -3.58 -11.46 4.32
CA ARG A 167 -2.24 -11.34 4.91
C ARG A 167 -1.56 -10.01 4.56
N MET A 168 -1.71 -9.51 3.33
CA MET A 168 -1.15 -8.18 2.98
C MET A 168 -1.88 -7.05 3.66
N SER A 169 -3.21 -7.13 3.77
CA SER A 169 -3.98 -6.10 4.46
C SER A 169 -3.65 -6.05 5.96
N GLN A 170 -3.39 -7.21 6.59
CA GLN A 170 -2.91 -7.29 7.98
C GLN A 170 -1.50 -6.73 8.14
N LEU A 171 -0.58 -7.01 7.21
CA LEU A 171 0.78 -6.46 7.23
C LEU A 171 0.79 -4.94 7.04
N ILE A 172 -0.05 -4.41 6.14
CA ILE A 172 -0.20 -2.97 5.95
C ILE A 172 -0.80 -2.32 7.20
N LEU A 173 -1.82 -2.94 7.81
CA LEU A 173 -2.40 -2.43 9.06
C LEU A 173 -1.36 -2.39 10.19
N LEU A 174 -0.53 -3.42 10.30
CA LEU A 174 0.52 -3.48 11.33
C LEU A 174 1.60 -2.42 11.09
N MET A 175 1.98 -2.20 9.83
CA MET A 175 2.83 -1.08 9.43
C MET A 175 2.20 0.27 9.79
N ASP A 176 0.92 0.49 9.47
CA ASP A 176 0.21 1.74 9.77
C ASP A 176 0.14 2.00 11.29
N ILE A 177 -0.16 0.98 12.10
CA ILE A 177 -0.14 1.09 13.57
C ILE A 177 1.26 1.48 14.06
N SER A 178 2.31 0.87 13.50
CA SER A 178 3.68 1.22 13.88
C SER A 178 4.05 2.66 13.47
N THR A 179 3.53 3.15 12.34
CA THR A 179 3.70 4.54 11.91
C THR A 179 2.95 5.52 12.83
N ILE A 180 1.76 5.15 13.34
CA ILE A 180 1.03 5.97 14.32
C ILE A 180 1.84 6.10 15.61
N VAL A 181 2.33 4.99 16.17
CA VAL A 181 3.15 4.99 17.39
C VAL A 181 4.43 5.84 17.18
N PHE A 182 5.06 5.71 16.02
CA PHE A 182 6.24 6.49 15.69
C PHE A 182 5.95 7.99 15.49
N ALA A 183 4.81 8.33 14.91
CA ALA A 183 4.38 9.73 14.76
C ALA A 183 4.16 10.40 16.14
N PHE A 184 3.58 9.68 17.09
CA PHE A 184 3.50 10.16 18.49
C PHE A 184 4.89 10.29 19.13
N ALA A 185 5.79 9.34 18.89
CA ALA A 185 7.16 9.39 19.40
C ALA A 185 7.98 10.57 18.86
N MET A 186 7.66 11.04 17.64
CA MET A 186 8.28 12.21 17.01
C MET A 186 7.70 13.55 17.51
N GLY A 187 6.55 13.51 18.20
CA GLY A 187 5.81 14.68 18.64
C GLY A 187 4.82 15.20 17.59
N LEU A 188 3.63 15.62 18.04
CA LEU A 188 2.51 15.99 17.16
C LEU A 188 2.82 17.10 16.15
N ARG A 189 3.73 18.04 16.47
CA ARG A 189 4.13 19.13 15.55
C ARG A 189 4.83 18.59 14.28
N LEU A 190 5.58 17.50 14.39
CA LEU A 190 6.31 16.87 13.28
C LEU A 190 5.65 15.57 12.81
N GLY A 191 4.84 14.92 13.66
CA GLY A 191 4.22 13.64 13.35
C GLY A 191 2.86 13.74 12.66
N TRP A 192 2.17 14.90 12.69
CA TRP A 192 0.79 14.99 12.22
C TRP A 192 0.55 14.53 10.76
N PRO A 193 1.43 14.80 9.77
CA PRO A 193 1.18 14.34 8.40
C PRO A 193 1.28 12.81 8.30
N LEU A 194 2.21 12.22 9.05
CA LEU A 194 2.35 10.76 9.13
C LEU A 194 1.15 10.12 9.82
N LEU A 195 0.69 10.75 10.89
CA LEU A 195 -0.47 10.29 11.64
C LEU A 195 -1.74 10.34 10.78
N LEU A 196 -1.95 11.42 10.03
CA LEU A 196 -3.10 11.56 9.13
C LEU A 196 -3.14 10.42 8.11
N LEU A 197 -2.04 10.20 7.39
CA LEU A 197 -1.98 9.15 6.38
C LEU A 197 -2.13 7.76 6.98
N ALA A 198 -1.45 7.48 8.09
CA ALA A 198 -1.50 6.17 8.74
C ALA A 198 -2.89 5.87 9.34
N VAL A 199 -3.58 6.87 9.88
CA VAL A 199 -4.97 6.72 10.36
C VAL A 199 -5.91 6.47 9.18
N VAL A 200 -5.84 7.26 8.10
CA VAL A 200 -6.69 7.06 6.92
C VAL A 200 -6.45 5.69 6.30
N SER A 201 -5.19 5.28 6.12
CA SER A 201 -4.83 3.96 5.60
C SER A 201 -5.31 2.85 6.54
N GLY A 202 -5.03 2.95 7.83
CA GLY A 202 -5.39 1.96 8.85
C GLY A 202 -6.91 1.78 8.97
N SER A 203 -7.69 2.87 9.05
CA SER A 203 -9.16 2.83 9.05
C SER A 203 -9.69 2.12 7.82
N THR A 204 -9.11 2.38 6.65
CA THR A 204 -9.55 1.77 5.41
C THR A 204 -9.23 0.27 5.36
N LYS A 205 -8.06 -0.13 5.85
CA LYS A 205 -7.70 -1.56 5.97
C LYS A 205 -8.59 -2.28 6.99
N LEU A 206 -8.98 -1.63 8.08
CA LEU A 206 -9.94 -2.20 9.04
C LEU A 206 -11.30 -2.46 8.39
N ILE A 207 -11.82 -1.52 7.59
CA ILE A 207 -13.08 -1.70 6.85
C ILE A 207 -12.97 -2.90 5.90
N ILE A 208 -11.87 -3.00 5.16
CA ILE A 208 -11.62 -4.14 4.27
C ILE A 208 -11.60 -5.45 5.06
N LEU A 209 -10.85 -5.52 6.17
CA LEU A 209 -10.77 -6.73 7.00
C LEU A 209 -12.14 -7.11 7.60
N TRP A 210 -12.94 -6.12 7.97
CA TRP A 210 -14.30 -6.34 8.45
C TRP A 210 -15.20 -6.92 7.35
N LEU A 211 -15.14 -6.37 6.14
CA LEU A 211 -15.88 -6.87 4.97
C LEU A 211 -15.47 -8.32 4.62
N PHE A 212 -14.17 -8.63 4.70
CA PHE A 212 -13.65 -9.99 4.56
C PHE A 212 -14.22 -10.97 5.60
N ARG A 213 -14.32 -10.53 6.85
CA ARG A 213 -14.88 -11.33 7.95
C ARG A 213 -16.37 -11.57 7.73
N TRP A 214 -17.08 -10.57 7.20
CA TRP A 214 -18.50 -10.66 6.86
C TRP A 214 -18.73 -11.69 5.75
N GLU A 215 -18.05 -11.57 4.60
CA GLU A 215 -18.20 -12.53 3.49
C GLU A 215 -17.90 -13.97 3.90
N ARG A 216 -16.84 -14.19 4.70
CA ARG A 216 -16.51 -15.54 5.19
C ARG A 216 -17.63 -16.13 6.05
N ARG A 217 -18.28 -15.32 6.89
CA ARG A 217 -19.41 -15.78 7.72
C ARG A 217 -20.62 -16.11 6.86
N SER A 218 -20.92 -15.29 5.85
CA SER A 218 -22.02 -15.54 4.92
C SER A 218 -21.81 -16.82 4.10
N ALA A 219 -20.60 -17.04 3.57
CA ALA A 219 -20.27 -18.26 2.82
C ALA A 219 -20.34 -19.53 3.70
N LEU A 220 -19.87 -19.44 4.95
CA LEU A 220 -19.96 -20.54 5.92
C LEU A 220 -21.42 -20.86 6.30
N ALA A 221 -22.26 -19.84 6.48
CA ALA A 221 -23.68 -20.00 6.76
C ALA A 221 -24.44 -20.64 5.59
N GLU A 222 -24.11 -20.25 4.36
CA GLU A 222 -24.72 -20.79 3.15
C GLU A 222 -24.31 -22.25 2.90
N THR A 223 -23.05 -22.60 3.20
CA THR A 223 -22.55 -23.98 3.14
C THR A 223 -23.18 -24.85 4.22
N ALA A 224 -23.38 -24.32 5.43
CA ALA A 224 -24.06 -25.03 6.51
C ALA A 224 -25.53 -25.31 6.16
N LYS A 225 -26.23 -24.33 5.60
CA LYS A 225 -27.62 -24.48 5.15
C LYS A 225 -27.79 -25.54 4.05
N ARG A 226 -26.90 -25.55 3.04
CA ARG A 226 -26.89 -26.58 1.99
C ARG A 226 -26.57 -27.99 2.51
N ARG A 227 -25.81 -28.09 3.60
CA ARG A 227 -25.47 -29.37 4.22
C ARG A 227 -26.65 -29.93 5.03
N ASP A 228 -27.43 -29.05 5.66
CA ASP A 228 -28.66 -29.39 6.38
C ASP A 228 -29.77 -29.85 5.41
N GLU A 229 -29.93 -29.17 4.27
CA GLU A 229 -30.86 -29.58 3.20
C GLU A 229 -30.49 -30.94 2.60
N ARG A 230 -29.21 -31.26 2.42
CA ARG A 230 -28.76 -32.59 1.95
C ARG A 230 -28.87 -33.68 3.03
N GLY A 231 -28.75 -33.32 4.31
CA GLY A 231 -28.95 -34.24 5.43
C GLY A 231 -30.43 -34.57 5.67
N GLY A 232 -31.32 -33.60 5.48
CA GLY A 232 -32.77 -33.79 5.61
C GLY A 232 -33.40 -34.62 4.50
N VAL A 233 -32.87 -34.56 3.27
CA VAL A 233 -33.35 -35.40 2.15
C VAL A 233 -33.01 -36.89 2.36
N ALA A 234 -31.87 -37.21 2.99
CA ALA A 234 -31.45 -38.59 3.22
C ALA A 234 -32.27 -39.33 4.30
N ILE A 235 -32.97 -38.61 5.18
CA ILE A 235 -33.79 -39.19 6.25
C ILE A 235 -35.23 -39.45 5.77
N ASN A 236 -35.65 -38.86 4.65
CA ASN A 236 -37.02 -38.97 4.13
C ASN A 236 -37.16 -40.02 3.01
N GLU A 237 -36.09 -40.75 2.68
CA GLU A 237 -36.07 -41.85 1.69
C GLU A 237 -35.74 -43.24 2.31
N MET A 238 -35.80 -43.37 3.64
CA MET A 238 -35.77 -44.66 4.36
C MET A 238 -37.10 -44.90 5.05
#